data_AF-A0A381T9B0-F1
#
_entry.id   AF-A0A381T9B0-F1
#
_cell.length_a   1.000
_cell.length_b   1.000
_cell.length_c   1.000
_cell.angle_alpha   90.00
_cell.angle_beta   90.00
_cell.angle_gamma   90.00
#
_symmetry.space_group_name_H-M   'P 1'
#
loop_
_entity.id
_entity.type
_entity.pdbx_description
1 polymer ?
#
loop_
_entity_poly.entity_id
_entity_poly.type
_entity_poly.pdbx_seq_one_letter_code
_entity_poly.pdbx_strand_id
1 'polypeptide(L)'
;MKVKAQLSMTFNLEKCIGCNTCTVACKNVWTNREGAEYMWWNNVETKPGIGYPKQWEKQDLWKGGWVKDGNKLKLRYGSKAYMLSNLFYNPHTPEMADYYGEGDVYTFTYDDLHSSQETKHQPVGRPKSMVTNKEDVSIDWGVNWEDNAGGTHVTGKHDVNFKEMSEEEMEATLKFRDVFYFYLPRICNHCLNPGCAAACPSGAVYKREEDGIVLIDQDRCRSWRYCISSCPYKKPYYNWASGKMEKCILCYPRIESGLPPVCFHSCV
;
A
#
# COMPACT_ATOMS: atom_id res chain seq x y z
N MET A 1 -21.49 16.31 -2.90
CA MET A 1 -20.14 16.53 -3.48
C MET A 1 -20.32 16.67 -4.98
N LYS A 2 -20.19 17.88 -5.51
CA LYS A 2 -20.33 18.16 -6.95
C LYS A 2 -18.95 18.50 -7.50
N VAL A 3 -18.15 17.47 -7.79
CA VAL A 3 -16.79 17.65 -8.31
C VAL A 3 -16.85 18.36 -9.67
N LYS A 4 -16.10 19.46 -9.82
CA LYS A 4 -16.01 20.28 -11.02
C LYS A 4 -15.08 19.69 -12.07
N ALA A 5 -13.90 19.24 -11.64
CA ALA A 5 -12.94 18.54 -12.49
C ALA A 5 -12.30 17.37 -11.73
N GLN A 6 -11.90 16.34 -12.47
CA GLN A 6 -11.23 15.16 -11.93
C GLN A 6 -9.88 15.01 -12.62
N LEU A 7 -8.80 15.08 -11.86
CA LEU A 7 -7.49 14.69 -12.37
C LEU A 7 -7.46 13.17 -12.57
N SER A 8 -7.11 12.78 -13.78
CA SER A 8 -6.90 11.38 -14.17
C SER A 8 -5.41 11.12 -14.39
N MET A 9 -5.04 9.85 -14.27
CA MET A 9 -3.66 9.39 -14.39
C MET A 9 -3.64 8.12 -15.19
N THR A 10 -2.61 7.94 -16.00
CA THR A 10 -2.41 6.74 -16.80
C THR A 10 -0.97 6.26 -16.62
N PHE A 11 -0.82 4.96 -16.38
CA PHE A 11 0.47 4.27 -16.45
C PHE A 11 0.49 3.44 -17.73
N ASN A 12 1.49 3.66 -18.59
CA ASN A 12 1.73 2.78 -19.73
C ASN A 12 2.58 1.60 -19.25
N LEU A 13 1.96 0.42 -19.10
CA LEU A 13 2.63 -0.78 -18.59
C LEU A 13 3.62 -1.39 -19.58
N GLU A 14 3.43 -1.19 -20.88
CA GLU A 14 4.40 -1.63 -21.91
C GLU A 14 5.73 -0.87 -21.82
N LYS A 15 5.70 0.35 -21.27
CA LYS A 15 6.88 1.17 -21.03
C LYS A 15 7.40 1.09 -19.60
N CYS A 16 6.70 0.41 -18.70
CA CYS A 16 7.11 0.33 -17.31
C CYS A 16 8.29 -0.64 -17.18
N ILE A 17 9.40 -0.14 -16.65
CA ILE A 17 10.64 -0.93 -16.48
C ILE A 17 10.88 -1.39 -15.04
N GLY A 18 9.93 -1.18 -14.12
CA GLY A 18 10.06 -1.65 -12.74
C GLY A 18 11.14 -0.98 -11.90
N CYS A 19 11.69 0.16 -12.34
CA CYS A 19 12.87 0.78 -11.71
C CYS A 19 12.64 1.35 -10.29
N ASN A 20 11.39 1.42 -9.82
CA ASN A 20 11.01 1.98 -8.52
C ASN A 20 11.41 3.46 -8.26
N THR A 21 11.89 4.21 -9.26
CA THR A 21 12.24 5.64 -9.08
C THR A 21 11.05 6.46 -8.59
N CYS A 22 9.85 6.18 -9.12
CA CYS A 22 8.61 6.83 -8.71
C CYS A 22 8.22 6.50 -7.25
N THR A 23 8.55 5.30 -6.76
CA THR A 23 8.37 4.86 -5.37
C THR A 23 9.28 5.67 -4.44
N VAL A 24 10.58 5.69 -4.74
CA VAL A 24 11.61 6.39 -3.93
C VAL A 24 11.37 7.89 -3.90
N ALA A 25 11.03 8.50 -5.04
CA ALA A 25 10.76 9.94 -5.10
C ALA A 25 9.54 10.34 -4.24
N CYS A 26 8.48 9.52 -4.24
CA CYS A 26 7.32 9.74 -3.36
C CYS A 26 7.71 9.56 -1.88
N LYS A 27 8.48 8.51 -1.57
CA LYS A 27 8.95 8.18 -0.23
C LYS A 27 9.72 9.33 0.41
N ASN A 28 10.73 9.82 -0.31
CA ASN A 28 11.64 10.85 0.17
C ASN A 28 10.94 12.19 0.43
N VAL A 29 9.90 12.50 -0.35
CA VAL A 29 9.18 13.77 -0.19
C VAL A 29 8.11 13.69 0.91
N TRP A 30 7.41 12.56 1.06
CA TRP A 30 6.18 12.53 1.85
C TRP A 30 6.16 11.58 3.05
N THR A 31 6.86 10.44 2.99
CA THR A 31 6.69 9.34 3.95
C THR A 31 8.00 8.83 4.55
N ASN A 32 8.98 9.73 4.73
CA ASN A 32 10.25 9.48 5.41
C ASN A 32 10.24 9.84 6.92
N ARG A 33 9.05 9.97 7.51
CA ARG A 33 8.83 10.33 8.91
C ARG A 33 8.59 9.09 9.76
N GLU A 34 8.80 9.24 11.07
CA GLU A 34 8.40 8.24 12.07
C GLU A 34 6.91 7.89 11.92
N GLY A 35 6.59 6.60 11.96
CA GLY A 35 5.24 6.11 11.74
C GLY A 35 4.85 5.89 10.27
N ALA A 36 5.58 6.50 9.33
CA ALA A 36 5.30 6.48 7.89
C ALA A 36 6.32 5.65 7.08
N GLU A 37 7.28 5.00 7.72
CA GLU A 37 8.41 4.29 7.11
C GLU A 37 7.96 3.05 6.33
N TYR A 38 6.86 2.42 6.75
CA TYR A 38 6.21 1.36 5.98
C TYR A 38 5.22 1.92 4.93
N MET A 39 4.93 3.22 4.91
CA MET A 39 3.98 3.79 3.96
C MET A 39 4.63 4.03 2.60
N TRP A 40 4.24 3.22 1.63
CA TRP A 40 4.61 3.36 0.24
C TRP A 40 3.39 3.83 -0.56
N TRP A 41 3.10 5.14 -0.45
CA TRP A 41 1.96 5.77 -1.12
C TRP A 41 1.96 5.48 -2.63
N ASN A 42 3.15 5.54 -3.22
CA ASN A 42 3.47 4.91 -4.49
C ASN A 42 4.30 3.66 -4.23
N ASN A 43 3.92 2.55 -4.83
CA ASN A 43 4.70 1.32 -4.84
C ASN A 43 4.59 0.65 -6.22
N VAL A 44 5.62 -0.09 -6.61
CA VAL A 44 5.61 -0.93 -7.81
C VAL A 44 5.58 -2.37 -7.36
N GLU A 45 4.76 -3.19 -8.01
CA GLU A 45 4.65 -4.62 -7.75
C GLU A 45 5.00 -5.38 -9.02
N THR A 46 5.67 -6.52 -8.89
CA THR A 46 5.78 -7.46 -10.00
C THR A 46 4.56 -8.38 -10.01
N LYS A 47 4.00 -8.58 -11.20
CA LYS A 47 2.90 -9.50 -11.47
C LYS A 47 3.38 -10.65 -12.36
N PRO A 48 3.01 -11.91 -12.11
CA PRO A 48 2.10 -12.39 -11.04
C PRO A 48 2.71 -12.33 -9.62
N GLY A 49 1.90 -11.95 -8.63
CA GLY A 49 2.32 -11.80 -7.23
C GLY A 49 1.20 -11.29 -6.31
N ILE A 50 1.37 -11.43 -4.99
CA ILE A 50 0.35 -11.05 -4.00
C ILE A 50 0.39 -9.56 -3.60
N GLY A 51 1.49 -8.87 -3.92
CA GLY A 51 1.60 -7.41 -3.86
C GLY A 51 1.67 -6.83 -2.45
N TYR A 52 1.37 -5.52 -2.33
CA TYR A 52 1.58 -4.74 -1.12
C TYR A 52 0.31 -3.96 -0.68
N PRO A 53 -0.24 -4.20 0.54
CA PRO A 53 0.06 -5.32 1.43
C PRO A 53 -0.24 -6.68 0.76
N LYS A 54 0.22 -7.76 1.39
CA LYS A 54 -0.01 -9.13 0.93
C LYS A 54 -1.49 -9.38 0.62
N GLN A 55 -1.76 -9.91 -0.57
CA GLN A 55 -3.09 -10.26 -1.07
C GLN A 55 -4.09 -9.09 -1.08
N TRP A 56 -3.65 -7.85 -1.28
CA TRP A 56 -4.53 -6.67 -1.22
C TRP A 56 -5.75 -6.75 -2.15
N GLU A 57 -5.66 -7.50 -3.26
CA GLU A 57 -6.74 -7.74 -4.23
C GLU A 57 -7.84 -8.67 -3.72
N LYS A 58 -7.57 -9.49 -2.71
CA LYS A 58 -8.50 -10.51 -2.18
C LYS A 58 -9.60 -9.86 -1.34
N GLN A 59 -10.63 -9.32 -1.99
CA GLN A 59 -11.71 -8.59 -1.31
C GLN A 59 -12.63 -9.48 -0.46
N ASP A 60 -12.59 -10.80 -0.62
CA ASP A 60 -13.28 -11.71 0.28
C ASP A 60 -12.60 -11.80 1.65
N LEU A 61 -11.29 -11.54 1.72
CA LEU A 61 -10.55 -11.34 2.96
C LEU A 61 -10.73 -9.90 3.46
N TRP A 62 -10.40 -8.92 2.62
CA TRP A 62 -10.22 -7.53 3.04
C TRP A 62 -11.48 -6.66 3.06
N LYS A 63 -12.57 -7.14 2.45
CA LYS A 63 -13.87 -6.47 2.35
C LYS A 63 -13.83 -5.03 1.80
N GLY A 64 -12.89 -4.74 0.89
CA GLY A 64 -12.77 -3.42 0.28
C GLY A 64 -13.77 -3.19 -0.86
N GLY A 65 -14.05 -1.91 -1.12
CA GLY A 65 -14.87 -1.48 -2.26
C GLY A 65 -16.38 -1.59 -2.00
N TRP A 66 -17.12 -1.71 -3.10
CA TRP A 66 -18.58 -1.67 -3.13
C TRP A 66 -19.14 -2.99 -3.66
N VAL A 67 -20.33 -3.35 -3.22
CA VAL A 67 -21.16 -4.43 -3.79
C VAL A 67 -22.49 -3.85 -4.25
N LYS A 68 -22.99 -4.36 -5.37
CA LYS A 68 -24.31 -4.02 -5.88
C LYS A 68 -25.34 -4.88 -5.16
N ASP A 69 -26.36 -4.23 -4.60
CA ASP A 69 -27.50 -4.86 -3.94
C ASP A 69 -28.78 -4.31 -4.57
N GLY A 70 -29.34 -5.08 -5.52
CA GLY A 70 -30.39 -4.61 -6.42
C GLY A 70 -29.95 -3.36 -7.18
N ASN A 71 -30.68 -2.25 -6.97
CA ASN A 71 -30.37 -0.95 -7.56
C ASN A 71 -29.54 -0.02 -6.67
N LYS A 72 -29.07 -0.50 -5.51
CA LYS A 72 -28.28 0.29 -4.56
C LYS A 72 -26.85 -0.23 -4.48
N LEU A 73 -25.93 0.67 -4.12
CA LEU A 73 -24.57 0.31 -3.75
C LEU A 73 -24.45 0.23 -2.23
N LYS A 74 -23.80 -0.81 -1.74
CA LYS A 74 -23.41 -0.98 -0.33
C LYS A 74 -21.90 -1.16 -0.25
N LEU A 75 -21.30 -0.67 0.83
CA LEU A 75 -19.89 -0.98 1.10
C LEU A 75 -19.76 -2.49 1.32
N ARG A 76 -18.76 -3.12 0.70
CA ARG A 76 -18.46 -4.54 0.91
C ARG A 76 -18.11 -4.82 2.38
N TYR A 77 -17.49 -3.86 3.04
CA TYR A 77 -17.17 -3.90 4.47
C TYR A 77 -18.41 -4.16 5.33
N GLY A 78 -19.56 -3.55 4.98
CA GLY A 78 -20.80 -3.69 5.72
C GLY A 78 -21.54 -2.39 5.95
N SER A 79 -22.62 -2.46 6.73
CA SER A 79 -23.45 -1.32 7.10
C SER A 79 -22.77 -0.44 8.17
N LYS A 80 -23.32 0.76 8.40
CA LYS A 80 -22.88 1.62 9.53
C LYS A 80 -23.04 0.94 10.89
N ALA A 81 -24.09 0.15 11.07
CA ALA A 81 -24.32 -0.62 12.30
C ALA A 81 -23.24 -1.69 12.49
N TYR A 82 -22.87 -2.41 11.41
CA TYR A 82 -21.78 -3.40 11.47
C TYR A 82 -20.41 -2.76 11.73
N MET A 83 -20.15 -1.58 11.16
CA MET A 83 -18.94 -0.81 11.52
C MET A 83 -18.96 -0.45 13.02
N LEU A 84 -20.08 0.09 13.53
CA LEU A 84 -20.19 0.49 14.93
C LEU A 84 -20.08 -0.70 15.92
N SER A 85 -20.60 -1.89 15.58
CA SER A 85 -20.43 -3.08 16.42
C SER A 85 -18.97 -3.55 16.49
N ASN A 86 -18.15 -3.19 15.49
CA ASN A 86 -16.73 -3.51 15.40
C ASN A 86 -15.84 -2.30 15.72
N LEU A 87 -16.34 -1.33 16.50
CA LEU A 87 -15.64 -0.08 16.79
C LEU A 87 -14.29 -0.29 17.49
N PHE A 88 -14.26 -1.23 18.43
CA PHE A 88 -13.09 -1.51 19.25
C PHE A 88 -12.11 -2.49 18.59
N TYR A 89 -12.58 -3.23 17.59
CA TYR A 89 -11.76 -4.19 16.85
C TYR A 89 -12.28 -4.31 15.42
N ASN A 90 -11.53 -3.78 14.45
CA ASN A 90 -11.85 -3.91 13.04
C ASN A 90 -11.17 -5.19 12.47
N PRO A 91 -11.93 -6.25 12.15
CA PRO A 91 -11.39 -7.56 11.76
C PRO A 91 -10.77 -7.60 10.34
N HIS A 92 -10.86 -6.51 9.57
CA HIS A 92 -10.37 -6.44 8.20
C HIS A 92 -9.31 -5.34 8.01
N THR A 93 -8.67 -4.93 9.11
CA THR A 93 -7.53 -4.01 9.05
C THR A 93 -6.26 -4.82 8.79
N PRO A 94 -5.50 -4.52 7.72
CA PRO A 94 -4.17 -5.11 7.57
C PRO A 94 -3.27 -4.76 8.74
N GLU A 95 -2.52 -5.72 9.22
CA GLU A 95 -1.54 -5.58 10.29
C GLU A 95 -0.15 -5.37 9.71
N MET A 96 0.83 -5.02 10.56
CA MET A 96 2.22 -4.84 10.09
C MET A 96 2.74 -6.10 9.39
N ALA A 97 2.29 -7.27 9.82
CA ALA A 97 2.69 -8.53 9.22
C ALA A 97 2.20 -8.72 7.78
N ASP A 98 1.11 -8.05 7.39
CA ASP A 98 0.66 -8.03 6.00
C ASP A 98 1.54 -7.15 5.10
N TYR A 99 2.32 -6.25 5.69
CA TYR A 99 3.23 -5.35 5.00
C TYR A 99 4.69 -5.85 5.01
N TYR A 100 5.17 -6.38 6.14
CA TYR A 100 6.58 -6.68 6.39
C TYR A 100 6.86 -8.07 7.01
N GLY A 101 5.87 -8.97 7.06
CA GLY A 101 6.10 -10.36 7.52
C GLY A 101 6.04 -10.53 9.03
N GLU A 102 6.67 -11.56 9.60
CA GLU A 102 6.72 -11.72 11.05
C GLU A 102 7.54 -10.61 11.74
N GLY A 103 8.42 -9.96 10.98
CA GLY A 103 9.13 -8.75 11.39
C GLY A 103 8.28 -7.46 11.32
N ASP A 104 8.96 -6.34 11.47
CA ASP A 104 8.40 -5.01 11.23
C ASP A 104 9.31 -4.19 10.32
N VAL A 105 8.94 -2.95 10.04
CA VAL A 105 9.80 -2.06 9.25
C VAL A 105 11.15 -1.88 9.93
N TYR A 106 12.23 -2.11 9.20
CA TYR A 106 13.58 -2.28 9.75
C TYR A 106 14.57 -1.25 9.21
N THR A 107 15.62 -1.05 10.01
CA THR A 107 16.87 -0.37 9.68
C THR A 107 18.03 -1.31 10.03
N PHE A 108 19.28 -0.83 10.04
CA PHE A 108 20.44 -1.62 10.42
C PHE A 108 21.29 -0.93 11.50
N THR A 109 22.04 -1.71 12.26
CA THR A 109 23.01 -1.23 13.26
C THR A 109 24.30 -0.69 12.60
N TYR A 110 24.18 0.34 11.75
CA TYR A 110 25.33 0.89 11.04
C TYR A 110 26.42 1.44 11.98
N ASP A 111 26.05 1.90 13.17
CA ASP A 111 26.98 2.39 14.19
C ASP A 111 27.98 1.30 14.63
N ASP A 112 27.61 0.01 14.56
CA ASP A 112 28.49 -1.12 14.89
C ASP A 112 29.72 -1.16 13.96
N LEU A 113 29.58 -0.69 12.72
CA LEU A 113 30.67 -0.63 11.73
C LEU A 113 31.71 0.45 12.05
N HIS A 114 31.34 1.40 12.91
CA HIS A 114 32.18 2.54 13.31
C HIS A 114 32.66 2.43 14.76
N SER A 115 32.28 1.35 15.47
CA SER A 115 32.71 1.10 16.83
C SER A 115 34.22 0.93 16.93
N SER A 116 34.84 1.57 17.92
CA SER A 116 36.26 1.37 18.24
C SER A 116 36.50 0.08 19.04
N GLN A 117 35.45 -0.68 19.37
CA GLN A 117 35.55 -1.91 20.13
C GLN A 117 36.10 -3.03 19.24
N GLU A 118 37.21 -3.63 19.66
CA GLU A 118 37.78 -4.77 18.97
C GLU A 118 36.90 -6.02 19.15
N THR A 119 36.50 -6.64 18.05
CA THR A 119 35.72 -7.89 18.01
C THR A 119 36.51 -9.01 17.35
N LYS A 120 36.21 -10.25 17.70
CA LYS A 120 36.84 -11.44 17.08
C LYS A 120 36.38 -11.67 15.63
N HIS A 121 35.28 -11.05 15.23
CA HIS A 121 34.65 -11.20 13.92
C HIS A 121 34.50 -9.84 13.26
N GLN A 122 34.49 -9.84 11.92
CA GLN A 122 34.23 -8.65 11.13
C GLN A 122 32.86 -8.06 11.50
N PRO A 123 32.76 -6.74 11.79
CA PRO A 123 31.49 -6.11 12.11
C PRO A 123 30.58 -6.10 10.89
N VAL A 124 29.27 -6.26 11.12
CA VAL A 124 28.22 -6.22 10.11
C VAL A 124 27.04 -5.40 10.64
N GLY A 125 26.38 -4.64 9.76
CA GLY A 125 25.13 -3.96 10.11
C GLY A 125 24.01 -4.99 10.22
N ARG A 126 23.51 -5.22 11.43
CA ARG A 126 22.48 -6.24 11.71
C ARG A 126 21.09 -5.60 11.64
N PRO A 127 20.06 -6.36 11.21
CA PRO A 127 18.71 -5.82 11.10
C PRO A 127 18.18 -5.40 12.47
N LYS A 128 17.57 -4.21 12.51
CA LYS A 128 17.00 -3.61 13.71
C LYS A 128 15.60 -3.11 13.41
N SER A 129 14.65 -3.51 14.23
CA SER A 129 13.26 -3.03 14.16
C SER A 129 13.19 -1.53 14.41
N MET A 130 12.52 -0.77 13.52
CA MET A 130 12.27 0.65 13.73
C MET A 130 11.10 0.92 14.67
N VAL A 131 10.29 -0.10 14.99
CA VAL A 131 9.13 0.03 15.89
C VAL A 131 9.49 -0.33 17.33
N THR A 132 10.20 -1.44 17.53
CA THR A 132 10.52 -2.00 18.85
C THR A 132 11.96 -1.77 19.28
N ASN A 133 12.83 -1.28 18.38
CA ASN A 133 14.27 -1.15 18.57
C ASN A 133 15.03 -2.46 18.85
N LYS A 134 14.36 -3.62 18.74
CA LYS A 134 15.01 -4.93 18.86
C LYS A 134 16.00 -5.12 17.71
N GLU A 135 17.20 -5.57 18.04
CA GLU A 135 18.23 -6.00 17.08
C GLU A 135 18.04 -7.47 16.72
N ASP A 136 18.72 -7.91 15.66
CA ASP A 136 18.69 -9.28 15.15
C ASP A 136 17.29 -9.77 14.77
N VAL A 137 16.46 -8.85 14.26
CA VAL A 137 15.11 -9.20 13.79
C VAL A 137 15.17 -9.92 12.44
N SER A 138 14.24 -10.87 12.23
CA SER A 138 14.13 -11.55 10.95
C SER A 138 13.65 -10.59 9.86
N ILE A 139 14.25 -10.69 8.68
CA ILE A 139 13.74 -10.07 7.45
C ILE A 139 13.18 -11.21 6.59
N ASP A 140 11.88 -11.43 6.68
CA ASP A 140 11.15 -12.51 6.00
C ASP A 140 10.16 -12.00 4.95
N TRP A 141 9.91 -10.69 4.92
CA TRP A 141 9.12 -10.03 3.90
C TRP A 141 9.48 -8.54 3.76
N GLY A 142 8.96 -7.89 2.72
CA GLY A 142 9.11 -6.45 2.51
C GLY A 142 8.22 -5.91 1.39
N VAL A 143 8.30 -4.60 1.15
CA VAL A 143 7.42 -3.89 0.20
C VAL A 143 7.46 -4.45 -1.23
N ASN A 144 8.62 -4.96 -1.65
CA ASN A 144 8.84 -5.46 -3.01
C ASN A 144 9.53 -6.84 -2.97
N TRP A 145 9.09 -7.71 -2.05
CA TRP A 145 9.69 -9.05 -1.86
C TRP A 145 9.60 -9.94 -3.10
N GLU A 146 8.61 -9.70 -3.95
CA GLU A 146 8.30 -10.47 -5.16
C GLU A 146 8.90 -9.87 -6.44
N ASP A 147 9.83 -8.91 -6.32
CA ASP A 147 10.47 -8.22 -7.44
C ASP A 147 11.07 -9.21 -8.45
N ASN A 148 10.92 -8.90 -9.75
CA ASN A 148 11.47 -9.72 -10.84
C ASN A 148 11.08 -11.20 -10.78
N ALA A 149 9.84 -11.46 -10.36
CA ALA A 149 9.28 -12.79 -10.16
C ALA A 149 9.97 -13.61 -9.06
N GLY A 150 10.62 -12.94 -8.11
CA GLY A 150 11.22 -13.54 -6.92
C GLY A 150 10.16 -14.31 -6.12
N GLY A 151 10.28 -15.64 -6.09
CA GLY A 151 9.32 -16.47 -5.36
C GLY A 151 7.94 -16.62 -6.02
N THR A 152 7.76 -16.23 -7.29
CA THR A 152 6.47 -16.33 -7.99
C THR A 152 5.93 -17.77 -8.08
N HIS A 153 6.77 -18.80 -8.06
CA HIS A 153 6.34 -20.20 -7.95
C HIS A 153 5.69 -20.55 -6.59
N VAL A 154 5.95 -19.75 -5.56
CA VAL A 154 5.35 -19.87 -4.22
C VAL A 154 4.14 -18.96 -4.09
N THR A 155 4.27 -17.68 -4.42
CA THR A 155 3.24 -16.67 -4.13
C THR A 155 2.37 -16.33 -5.34
N GLY A 156 2.87 -16.49 -6.57
CA GLY A 156 2.13 -16.20 -7.80
C GLY A 156 0.87 -17.03 -7.98
N LYS A 157 0.85 -18.27 -7.45
CA LYS A 157 -0.37 -19.12 -7.41
C LYS A 157 -1.50 -18.54 -6.53
N HIS A 158 -1.19 -17.52 -5.73
CA HIS A 158 -2.14 -16.81 -4.89
C HIS A 158 -2.52 -15.44 -5.47
N ASP A 159 -2.04 -15.11 -6.67
CA ASP A 159 -2.48 -13.93 -7.40
C ASP A 159 -3.95 -14.08 -7.83
N VAL A 160 -4.81 -13.18 -7.36
CA VAL A 160 -6.26 -13.22 -7.62
C VAL A 160 -6.57 -13.11 -9.11
N ASN A 161 -5.65 -12.59 -9.92
CA ASN A 161 -5.81 -12.43 -11.35
C ASN A 161 -5.75 -13.77 -12.11
N PHE A 162 -5.32 -14.85 -11.47
CA PHE A 162 -5.36 -16.21 -12.03
C PHE A 162 -6.63 -17.01 -11.69
N LYS A 163 -7.61 -16.40 -11.00
CA LYS A 163 -8.83 -17.09 -10.54
C LYS A 163 -9.68 -17.79 -11.63
N GLU A 164 -9.49 -17.41 -12.90
CA GLU A 164 -10.25 -17.97 -14.04
C GLU A 164 -9.44 -19.01 -14.83
N MET A 165 -8.18 -19.23 -14.47
CA MET A 165 -7.32 -20.28 -15.04
C MET A 165 -7.56 -21.61 -14.33
N SER A 166 -7.37 -22.72 -15.04
CA SER A 166 -7.30 -24.03 -14.39
C SER A 166 -6.02 -24.16 -13.54
N GLU A 167 -6.00 -25.10 -12.61
CA GLU A 167 -4.80 -25.38 -11.81
C GLU A 167 -3.62 -25.78 -12.71
N GLU A 168 -3.88 -26.60 -13.74
CA GLU A 168 -2.86 -27.03 -14.70
C GLU A 168 -2.32 -25.87 -15.55
N GLU A 169 -3.20 -24.95 -15.99
CA GLU A 169 -2.81 -23.76 -16.77
C GLU A 169 -1.94 -22.82 -15.91
N MET A 170 -2.35 -22.58 -14.67
CA MET A 170 -1.60 -21.77 -13.71
C MET A 170 -0.23 -22.39 -13.42
N GLU A 171 -0.19 -23.68 -13.10
CA GLU A 171 1.07 -24.38 -12.87
C GLU A 171 1.99 -24.37 -14.10
N ALA A 172 1.44 -24.56 -15.30
CA ALA A 172 2.22 -24.46 -16.53
C ALA A 172 2.85 -23.07 -16.70
N THR A 173 2.05 -22.02 -16.50
CA THR A 173 2.48 -20.62 -16.66
C THR A 173 3.54 -20.20 -15.63
N LEU A 174 3.58 -20.85 -14.46
CA LEU A 174 4.56 -20.57 -13.41
C LEU A 174 5.86 -21.39 -13.54
N LYS A 175 5.99 -22.26 -14.55
CA LYS A 175 7.22 -23.02 -14.82
C LYS A 175 8.26 -22.14 -15.52
N PHE A 176 9.54 -22.46 -15.29
CA PHE A 176 10.71 -21.68 -15.73
C PHE A 176 10.71 -21.22 -17.20
N ARG A 177 10.17 -22.02 -18.14
CA ARG A 177 10.16 -21.65 -19.57
C ARG A 177 9.02 -20.74 -19.99
N ASP A 178 7.91 -20.80 -19.26
CA ASP A 178 6.67 -20.10 -19.59
C ASP A 178 6.38 -18.95 -18.63
N VAL A 179 7.26 -18.75 -17.63
CA VAL A 179 7.16 -17.68 -16.66
C VAL A 179 7.22 -16.33 -17.36
N PHE A 180 6.22 -15.51 -17.06
CA PHE A 180 6.16 -14.12 -17.48
C PHE A 180 6.12 -13.24 -16.23
N TYR A 181 6.54 -12.00 -16.38
CA TYR A 181 6.20 -10.98 -15.42
C TYR A 181 6.12 -9.60 -16.06
N PHE A 182 5.41 -8.70 -15.40
CA PHE A 182 5.38 -7.27 -15.71
C PHE A 182 5.26 -6.46 -14.43
N TYR A 183 5.42 -5.15 -14.54
CA TYR A 183 5.40 -4.25 -13.39
C TYR A 183 4.09 -3.48 -13.32
N LEU A 184 3.56 -3.37 -12.11
CA LEU A 184 2.32 -2.67 -11.78
C LEU A 184 2.61 -1.54 -10.79
N PRO A 185 2.93 -0.32 -11.26
CA PRO A 185 2.99 0.86 -10.41
C PRO A 185 1.58 1.24 -9.92
N ARG A 186 1.43 1.44 -8.61
CA ARG A 186 0.14 1.79 -7.99
C ARG A 186 0.26 2.96 -7.02
N ILE A 187 -0.73 3.83 -7.08
CA ILE A 187 -0.98 4.92 -6.13
C ILE A 187 -2.46 4.91 -5.71
N CYS A 188 -2.89 5.87 -4.88
CA CYS A 188 -4.31 6.10 -4.69
C CYS A 188 -4.95 6.50 -6.03
N ASN A 189 -6.08 5.90 -6.37
CA ASN A 189 -6.80 6.21 -7.61
C ASN A 189 -7.67 7.48 -7.53
N HIS A 190 -7.74 8.14 -6.37
CA HIS A 190 -8.59 9.32 -6.13
C HIS A 190 -10.01 9.16 -6.71
N CYS A 191 -10.64 8.00 -6.45
CA CYS A 191 -11.88 7.55 -7.08
C CYS A 191 -13.01 8.59 -7.07
N LEU A 192 -13.92 8.53 -8.04
CA LEU A 192 -15.16 9.32 -8.05
C LEU A 192 -16.12 8.90 -6.93
N ASN A 193 -16.24 7.58 -6.67
CA ASN A 193 -17.00 7.03 -5.55
C ASN A 193 -16.09 6.31 -4.54
N PRO A 194 -15.33 7.06 -3.72
CA PRO A 194 -14.29 6.50 -2.87
C PRO A 194 -14.88 5.75 -1.66
N GLY A 195 -14.68 4.43 -1.62
CA GLY A 195 -15.11 3.59 -0.50
C GLY A 195 -14.49 4.02 0.84
N CYS A 196 -13.24 4.53 0.82
CA CYS A 196 -12.58 5.08 2.00
C CYS A 196 -13.29 6.31 2.59
N ALA A 197 -13.92 7.15 1.75
CA ALA A 197 -14.68 8.30 2.22
C ALA A 197 -16.02 7.88 2.82
N ALA A 198 -16.71 6.97 2.14
CA ALA A 198 -18.00 6.45 2.61
C ALA A 198 -17.88 5.69 3.95
N ALA A 199 -16.73 5.06 4.20
CA ALA A 199 -16.49 4.27 5.41
C ALA A 199 -16.01 5.09 6.62
N CYS A 200 -15.51 6.31 6.43
CA CYS A 200 -14.93 7.10 7.52
C CYS A 200 -16.01 7.62 8.48
N PRO A 201 -16.07 7.16 9.75
CA PRO A 201 -17.15 7.58 10.66
C PRO A 201 -17.09 9.06 11.04
N SER A 202 -15.89 9.65 11.15
CA SER A 202 -15.72 11.08 11.44
C SER A 202 -15.89 11.99 10.22
N GLY A 203 -16.05 11.41 9.02
CA GLY A 203 -16.10 12.16 7.77
C GLY A 203 -14.82 12.94 7.47
N ALA A 204 -13.67 12.53 8.02
CA ALA A 204 -12.38 13.18 7.82
C ALA A 204 -11.82 12.96 6.40
N VAL A 205 -12.28 11.91 5.71
CA VAL A 205 -11.92 11.67 4.32
C VAL A 205 -12.89 12.44 3.41
N TYR A 206 -12.36 13.30 2.57
CA TYR A 206 -13.15 14.12 1.65
C TYR A 206 -12.49 14.15 0.28
N LYS A 207 -13.25 14.60 -0.72
CA LYS A 207 -12.76 14.80 -2.08
C LYS A 207 -12.93 16.27 -2.41
N ARG A 208 -11.84 16.90 -2.84
CA ARG A 208 -11.81 18.29 -3.28
C ARG A 208 -12.72 18.50 -4.48
N GLU A 209 -13.34 19.67 -4.54
CA GLU A 209 -14.35 19.97 -5.54
C GLU A 209 -13.68 20.35 -6.87
N GLU A 210 -12.60 21.09 -6.79
CA GLU A 210 -11.86 21.73 -7.86
C GLU A 210 -11.06 20.76 -8.74
N ASP A 211 -10.49 19.70 -8.17
CA ASP A 211 -9.56 18.79 -8.85
C ASP A 211 -9.84 17.30 -8.60
N GLY A 212 -10.82 16.99 -7.74
CA GLY A 212 -11.19 15.62 -7.42
C GLY A 212 -10.16 14.88 -6.57
N ILE A 213 -9.17 15.56 -5.95
CA ILE A 213 -8.19 14.90 -5.09
C ILE A 213 -8.89 14.47 -3.78
N VAL A 214 -8.92 13.16 -3.52
CA VAL A 214 -9.32 12.59 -2.23
C VAL A 214 -8.22 12.77 -1.18
N LEU A 215 -8.53 13.41 -0.05
CA LEU A 215 -7.62 13.67 1.07
C LEU A 215 -8.19 13.13 2.39
N ILE A 216 -7.31 13.01 3.39
CA ILE A 216 -7.68 12.74 4.78
C ILE A 216 -7.29 13.97 5.59
N ASP A 217 -8.28 14.66 6.14
CA ASP A 217 -8.11 15.77 7.06
C ASP A 217 -7.42 15.27 8.34
N GLN A 218 -6.18 15.71 8.58
CA GLN A 218 -5.39 15.26 9.71
C GLN A 218 -5.94 15.79 11.06
N ASP A 219 -6.63 16.94 11.08
CA ASP A 219 -7.22 17.49 12.29
C ASP A 219 -8.51 16.78 12.68
N ARG A 220 -9.31 16.36 11.70
CA ARG A 220 -10.57 15.62 11.91
C ARG A 220 -10.40 14.11 11.99
N CYS A 221 -9.26 13.59 11.57
CA CYS A 221 -8.95 12.17 11.67
C CYS A 221 -8.90 11.72 13.14
N ARG A 222 -9.60 10.62 13.43
CA ARG A 222 -9.72 9.99 14.76
C ARG A 222 -9.30 8.52 14.75
N SER A 223 -8.64 8.07 13.67
CA SER A 223 -8.10 6.71 13.57
C SER A 223 -9.07 5.58 13.86
N TRP A 224 -10.27 5.71 13.31
CA TRP A 224 -11.22 4.60 13.21
C TRP A 224 -10.75 3.48 12.28
N ARG A 225 -9.72 3.74 11.45
CA ARG A 225 -9.07 2.81 10.51
C ARG A 225 -9.98 2.17 9.45
N TYR A 226 -11.30 2.31 9.46
CA TYR A 226 -12.18 1.72 8.41
C TYR A 226 -11.87 2.15 6.98
N CYS A 227 -11.23 3.30 6.79
CA CYS A 227 -10.85 3.78 5.46
C CYS A 227 -9.84 2.84 4.76
N ILE A 228 -8.95 2.16 5.49
CA ILE A 228 -7.99 1.19 4.91
C ILE A 228 -8.73 -0.09 4.46
N SER A 229 -9.61 -0.64 5.30
CA SER A 229 -10.36 -1.86 5.02
C SER A 229 -11.29 -1.65 3.83
N SER A 230 -12.01 -0.52 3.81
CA SER A 230 -12.97 -0.19 2.75
C SER A 230 -12.32 0.27 1.44
N CYS A 231 -11.03 0.63 1.45
CA CYS A 231 -10.30 0.86 0.21
C CYS A 231 -9.95 -0.50 -0.44
N PRO A 232 -10.49 -0.82 -1.62
CA PRO A 232 -10.15 -2.10 -2.29
C PRO A 232 -8.70 -2.13 -2.76
N TYR A 233 -8.01 -0.98 -2.82
CA TYR A 233 -6.61 -0.86 -3.23
C TYR A 233 -5.63 -0.80 -2.07
N LYS A 234 -6.14 -0.75 -0.82
CA LYS A 234 -5.33 -0.64 0.41
C LYS A 234 -4.34 0.54 0.43
N LYS A 235 -4.77 1.67 -0.15
CA LYS A 235 -3.95 2.89 -0.31
C LYS A 235 -4.05 3.95 0.80
N PRO A 236 -4.96 3.85 1.78
CA PRO A 236 -4.77 4.47 3.09
C PRO A 236 -3.86 3.62 3.96
N TYR A 237 -3.02 4.27 4.75
CA TYR A 237 -2.08 3.65 5.69
C TYR A 237 -2.27 4.27 7.07
N TYR A 238 -2.00 3.50 8.12
CA TYR A 238 -2.11 3.98 9.50
C TYR A 238 -0.74 4.46 10.01
N ASN A 239 -0.60 5.73 10.35
CA ASN A 239 0.62 6.21 10.97
C ASN A 239 0.62 5.76 12.44
N TRP A 240 1.51 4.84 12.78
CA TRP A 240 1.55 4.24 14.11
C TRP A 240 2.09 5.20 15.18
N ALA A 241 2.90 6.19 14.79
CA ALA A 241 3.44 7.20 15.70
C ALA A 241 2.44 8.33 15.97
N SER A 242 1.84 8.91 14.92
CA SER A 242 0.87 10.02 15.08
C SER A 242 -0.54 9.54 15.45
N GLY A 243 -0.81 8.25 15.26
CA GLY A 243 -2.14 7.68 15.45
C GLY A 243 -3.15 8.31 14.50
N LYS A 244 -2.79 8.55 13.24
CA LYS A 244 -3.65 9.14 12.18
C LYS A 244 -3.59 8.29 10.91
N MET A 245 -4.67 8.30 10.13
CA MET A 245 -4.66 7.72 8.78
C MET A 245 -4.05 8.71 7.77
N GLU A 246 -3.17 8.22 6.92
CA GLU A 246 -2.51 8.96 5.85
C GLU A 246 -2.69 8.24 4.51
N LYS A 247 -2.52 8.95 3.38
CA LYS A 247 -2.60 8.38 2.03
C LYS A 247 -1.92 9.29 1.04
N CYS A 248 -1.66 8.77 -0.17
CA CYS A 248 -1.24 9.58 -1.32
C CYS A 248 -2.12 10.84 -1.46
N ILE A 249 -1.49 12.01 -1.45
CA ILE A 249 -2.19 13.31 -1.56
C ILE A 249 -2.21 13.85 -3.00
N LEU A 250 -1.86 13.00 -3.97
CA LEU A 250 -1.59 13.32 -5.37
C LEU A 250 -0.60 14.49 -5.56
N CYS A 251 0.23 14.79 -4.56
CA CYS A 251 1.05 16.00 -4.54
C CYS A 251 0.23 17.27 -4.80
N TYR A 252 -0.96 17.43 -4.19
CA TYR A 252 -1.80 18.61 -4.41
C TYR A 252 -1.04 19.96 -4.33
N PRO A 253 -0.03 20.18 -3.44
CA PRO A 253 0.69 21.45 -3.44
C PRO A 253 1.44 21.74 -4.76
N ARG A 254 1.92 20.69 -5.44
CA ARG A 254 2.56 20.79 -6.76
C ARG A 254 1.53 21.05 -7.85
N ILE A 255 0.41 20.32 -7.82
CA ILE A 255 -0.68 20.46 -8.78
C ILE A 255 -1.26 21.87 -8.75
N GLU A 256 -1.48 22.43 -7.56
CA GLU A 256 -1.96 23.81 -7.38
C GLU A 256 -1.01 24.84 -8.01
N SER A 257 0.26 24.48 -8.15
CA SER A 257 1.30 25.29 -8.82
C SER A 257 1.53 24.91 -10.29
N GLY A 258 0.66 24.09 -10.90
CA GLY A 258 0.79 23.64 -12.28
C GLY A 258 1.90 22.60 -12.52
N LEU A 259 2.48 22.03 -11.47
CA LEU A 259 3.53 21.02 -11.56
C LEU A 259 2.95 19.60 -11.47
N PRO A 260 3.52 18.62 -12.20
CA PRO A 260 3.09 17.24 -12.07
C PRO A 260 3.45 16.67 -10.68
N PRO A 261 2.72 15.63 -10.21
CA PRO A 261 3.09 14.94 -9.00
C PRO A 261 4.48 14.33 -9.11
N VAL A 262 5.18 14.23 -7.98
CA VAL A 262 6.59 13.81 -7.93
C VAL A 262 6.83 12.48 -8.63
N CYS A 263 5.97 11.48 -8.40
CA CYS A 263 6.10 10.16 -9.01
C CYS A 263 5.94 10.14 -10.54
N PHE A 264 5.18 11.07 -11.12
CA PHE A 264 5.05 11.22 -12.57
C PHE A 264 6.19 12.04 -13.15
N HIS A 265 6.62 13.09 -12.44
CA HIS A 265 7.77 13.89 -12.83
C HIS A 265 9.07 13.06 -12.86
N SER A 266 9.21 12.13 -11.92
CA SER A 266 10.41 11.30 -11.75
C SER A 266 10.31 9.93 -12.44
N CYS A 267 9.33 9.72 -13.32
CA CYS A 267 9.23 8.47 -14.08
C CYS A 267 10.33 8.45 -15.14
N VAL A 268 11.29 7.52 -15.02
CA VAL A 268 12.41 7.32 -15.94
C VAL A 268 11.94 6.79 -17.29
#